data_AF-A0A6N8XBU2-F1
#
_entry.id   AF-A0A6N8XBU2-F1
#
_cell.length_a   1.000
_cell.length_b   1.000
_cell.length_c   1.000
_cell.angle_alpha   90.00
_cell.angle_beta   90.00
_cell.angle_gamma   90.00
#
_symmetry.space_group_name_H-M   'P 1'
#
loop_
_entity.id
_entity.type
_entity.pdbx_description
1 polymer ?
#
loop_
_entity_poly.entity_id
_entity_poly.type
_entity_poly.pdbx_seq_one_letter_code
_entity_poly.pdbx_strand_id
1 'polypeptide(L)' 'MGVIGGVALAVALASPQPEHADIKKSTTGICHCPGGQWYVRTSNYTPFETIEACLASGGREPERGQGECARGVD' A
#
# COMPACT_ATOMS: atom_id res chain seq x y z
N MET A 1 -12.15 -50.73 -17.79
CA MET A 1 -11.68 -50.63 -16.38
C MET A 1 -10.46 -49.73 -16.39
N GLY A 2 -10.36 -48.55 -15.80
CA GLY A 2 -11.30 -47.62 -15.20
C GLY A 2 -10.64 -46.25 -15.33
N VAL A 3 -11.42 -45.21 -15.65
CA VAL A 3 -10.94 -43.83 -15.65
C VAL A 3 -10.80 -43.39 -14.19
N ILE A 4 -9.59 -43.05 -13.76
CA ILE A 4 -9.39 -42.38 -12.46
C ILE A 4 -9.01 -40.95 -12.81
N GLY A 5 -10.05 -40.14 -13.02
CA GLY A 5 -9.95 -38.69 -13.10
C GLY A 5 -9.51 -38.16 -11.74
N GLY A 6 -8.30 -37.64 -11.68
CA GLY A 6 -7.85 -36.81 -10.57
C GLY A 6 -8.37 -35.39 -10.79
N VAL A 7 -9.51 -35.07 -10.18
CA VAL A 7 -9.90 -33.68 -9.96
C VAL A 7 -8.98 -33.14 -8.86
N ALA A 8 -7.86 -32.54 -9.24
CA ALA A 8 -7.06 -31.73 -8.34
C ALA A 8 -7.85 -30.45 -8.04
N LEU A 9 -8.69 -30.49 -7.00
CA LEU A 9 -9.32 -29.29 -6.44
C LEU A 9 -8.21 -28.47 -5.76
N ALA A 10 -7.57 -27.61 -6.54
CA ALA A 10 -6.69 -26.57 -6.02
C ALA A 10 -7.56 -25.58 -5.23
N VAL A 11 -7.64 -25.78 -3.91
CA VAL A 11 -8.18 -24.79 -2.98
C VAL A 11 -7.22 -23.60 -3.01
N ALA A 12 -7.54 -22.61 -3.84
CA ALA A 12 -6.87 -21.33 -3.80
C ALA A 12 -7.15 -20.70 -2.43
N LEU A 13 -6.17 -20.76 -1.54
CA LEU A 13 -6.13 -19.95 -0.33
C LEU A 13 -6.01 -18.50 -0.80
N ALA A 14 -7.15 -17.85 -1.02
CA ALA A 14 -7.22 -16.41 -1.22
C ALA A 14 -6.85 -15.75 0.11
N SER A 15 -5.56 -15.52 0.32
CA SER A 15 -5.08 -14.66 1.38
C SER A 15 -5.79 -13.31 1.22
N PRO A 16 -6.44 -12.75 2.25
CA PRO A 16 -6.84 -11.36 2.20
C PRO A 16 -5.55 -10.57 2.02
N GLN A 17 -5.33 -10.04 0.81
CA GLN A 17 -4.28 -9.06 0.63
C GLN A 17 -4.69 -7.92 1.56
N PRO A 18 -3.85 -7.53 2.53
CA PRO A 18 -4.13 -6.31 3.27
C PRO A 18 -4.40 -5.27 2.20
N GLU A 19 -5.57 -4.65 2.26
CA GLU A 19 -5.90 -3.45 1.51
C GLU A 19 -4.85 -2.42 1.95
N HIS A 20 -3.65 -2.52 1.37
CA HIS A 20 -2.53 -1.67 1.69
C HIS A 20 -3.08 -0.29 1.42
N ALA A 21 -3.28 0.45 2.49
CA ALA A 21 -3.68 1.82 2.36
C ALA A 21 -2.44 2.52 1.78
N ASP A 22 -2.42 2.62 0.45
CA ASP A 22 -1.23 2.95 -0.32
C ASP A 22 -0.72 4.33 0.09
N ILE A 23 0.57 4.46 0.36
CA ILE A 23 1.18 5.77 0.55
C ILE A 23 1.12 6.54 -0.76
N LYS A 24 0.55 7.75 -0.71
CA LYS A 24 0.38 8.58 -1.91
C LYS A 24 1.51 9.59 -2.03
N LYS A 25 2.36 9.48 -3.05
CA LYS A 25 3.30 10.55 -3.40
C LYS A 25 2.61 11.60 -4.27
N SER A 26 2.47 12.82 -3.77
CA SER A 26 1.98 13.95 -4.58
C SER A 26 2.93 14.27 -5.73
N THR A 27 2.42 14.97 -6.74
CA THR A 27 3.24 15.52 -7.84
C THR A 27 4.32 16.49 -7.37
N THR A 28 4.15 17.11 -6.19
CA THR A 28 5.18 17.95 -5.56
C THR A 28 6.24 17.15 -4.81
N GLY A 29 6.15 15.81 -4.83
CA GLY A 29 7.12 14.90 -4.21
C GLY A 29 6.91 14.67 -2.71
N ILE A 30 5.70 14.87 -2.18
CA ILE A 30 5.40 14.63 -0.76
C ILE A 30 4.70 13.29 -0.58
N CYS A 31 5.17 12.47 0.35
CA CYS A 31 4.55 11.20 0.70
C CYS A 31 3.43 11.40 1.74
N HIS A 32 2.22 11.00 1.41
CA HIS A 32 1.04 11.13 2.28
C HIS A 32 0.59 9.77 2.77
N CYS A 33 0.49 9.63 4.09
CA CYS A 33 0.01 8.41 4.72
C CYS A 33 -1.51 8.38 4.86
N PRO A 34 -2.11 7.19 4.77
CA PRO A 34 -3.51 6.96 5.10
C PRO A 34 -3.88 7.56 6.45
N GLY A 35 -5.05 8.17 6.55
CA GLY A 35 -5.49 8.85 7.78
C GLY A 35 -4.94 10.26 7.97
N GLY A 36 -3.95 10.70 7.16
CA GLY A 36 -3.52 12.09 7.13
C GLY A 36 -4.56 13.01 6.47
N GLN A 37 -4.69 14.24 6.96
CA GLN A 37 -5.62 15.25 6.40
C GLN A 37 -5.40 15.52 4.90
N TRP A 38 -4.16 15.33 4.43
CA TRP A 38 -3.77 15.58 3.04
C TRP A 38 -3.95 14.35 2.14
N TYR A 39 -4.09 13.15 2.71
CA TYR A 39 -4.24 11.90 1.96
C TYR A 39 -5.47 11.89 1.04
N VAL A 40 -6.58 12.42 1.54
CA VAL A 40 -7.85 12.50 0.80
C VAL A 40 -7.81 13.61 -0.24
N ARG A 41 -7.02 14.67 -0.01
CA ARG A 41 -6.88 15.81 -0.92
C ARG A 41 -5.95 15.50 -2.09
N THR A 42 -5.00 14.60 -1.90
CA THR A 42 -4.08 14.19 -2.94
C THR A 42 -4.74 13.17 -3.87
N SER A 43 -5.36 13.69 -4.95
CA SER A 43 -5.99 12.88 -6.00
C SER A 43 -5.04 12.53 -7.15
N ASN A 44 -4.05 13.38 -7.42
CA ASN A 44 -2.97 13.09 -8.37
C ASN A 44 -1.74 12.63 -7.61
N TYR A 45 -1.47 11.34 -7.65
CA TYR A 45 -0.39 10.72 -6.89
C TYR A 45 0.19 9.48 -7.56
N THR A 46 1.39 9.12 -7.12
CA THR A 46 1.97 7.79 -7.33
C THR A 46 1.78 6.97 -6.05
N PRO A 47 1.10 5.81 -6.10
CA PRO A 47 0.94 4.93 -4.94
C PRO A 47 2.23 4.17 -4.62
N PHE A 48 2.46 3.90 -3.34
CA PHE A 48 3.56 3.09 -2.82
C PHE A 48 3.05 2.19 -1.68
N GLU A 49 3.56 0.97 -1.60
CA GLU A 49 3.15 0.01 -0.54
C GLU A 49 3.55 0.47 0.87
N THR A 50 4.68 1.19 0.99
CA THR A 50 5.20 1.67 2.27
C THR A 50 5.77 3.09 2.16
N ILE A 51 5.94 3.75 3.31
CA ILE A 51 6.46 5.11 3.35
C ILE A 51 7.93 5.15 2.94
N GLU A 52 8.69 4.11 3.29
CA GLU A 52 10.09 3.93 2.93
C GLU A 52 10.26 3.82 1.42
N ALA A 53 9.40 3.05 0.73
CA ALA A 53 9.41 2.95 -0.72
C ALA A 53 9.12 4.31 -1.39
N CYS A 54 8.18 5.09 -0.83
CA CYS A 54 7.89 6.43 -1.30
C CYS A 54 9.10 7.37 -1.14
N LEU A 55 9.76 7.36 0.02
CA LEU A 55 10.96 8.17 0.28
C LEU A 55 12.14 7.75 -0.60
N ALA A 56 12.36 6.44 -0.78
CA ALA A 56 13.38 5.90 -1.67
C ALA A 56 13.18 6.31 -3.14
N SER A 57 11.92 6.57 -3.55
CA SER A 57 11.60 7.10 -4.88
C SER A 57 11.87 8.61 -5.05
N GLY A 58 12.54 9.24 -4.09
CA GLY A 58 12.80 10.69 -4.06
C GLY A 58 11.65 11.51 -3.47
N GLY A 59 10.73 10.87 -2.74
CA GLY A 59 9.69 11.56 -1.99
C GLY A 59 10.23 12.17 -0.70
N ARG A 60 9.49 13.12 -0.13
CA ARG A 60 9.78 13.71 1.18
C ARG A 60 8.59 13.66 2.10
N GLU A 61 8.87 13.81 3.38
CA GLU A 61 7.89 13.90 4.43
C GLU A 61 7.18 15.26 4.46
N PRO A 62 5.86 15.31 4.73
CA PRO A 62 5.13 16.55 4.98
C PRO A 62 5.69 17.31 6.18
N GLU A 63 5.75 18.64 6.05
CA GLU A 63 6.24 19.54 7.12
C GLU A 63 5.36 19.51 8.38
N ARG A 64 4.06 19.22 8.25
CA ARG A 64 3.12 19.06 9.38
C ARG A 64 1.96 18.11 9.04
N GLY A 65 1.46 17.40 10.05
CA GLY A 65 0.14 16.75 10.01
C GLY A 65 0.08 15.44 9.24
N GLN A 66 1.15 14.66 9.25
CA GLN A 66 1.07 13.25 8.88
C GLN A 66 0.51 12.51 10.10
N GLY A 67 -0.67 11.89 9.96
CA GLY A 67 -1.09 10.87 10.92
C GLY A 67 -0.05 9.76 10.93
N GLU A 68 0.09 9.05 12.05
CA GLU A 68 1.06 7.99 12.28
C GLU A 68 1.02 7.01 11.09
N CYS A 69 1.90 7.23 10.12
CA CYS A 69 2.22 6.23 9.13
C CYS A 69 2.68 5.03 9.96
N ALA A 70 2.28 3.82 9.61
CA ALA A 70 2.86 2.61 10.17
C ALA A 70 4.34 2.50 9.72
N ARG A 71 5.17 3.48 10.09
CA ARG A 71 6.57 3.27 10.35
C ARG A 71 6.54 2.28 11.50
N GLY A 72 6.91 1.04 11.23
CA GLY A 72 7.08 0.06 12.28
C GLY A 72 8.03 0.65 13.31
N VAL A 73 7.45 1.22 14.37
CA VAL A 73 8.10 1.39 15.66
C VAL A 73 8.08 -0.01 16.26
N ASP A 74 9.27 -0.59 16.27
CA ASP A 74 9.77 -1.48 17.30
C ASP A 74 8.96 -1.53 18.60
#